data_AF-A0AAT9QM50-F1
#
_entry.id   AF-A0AAT9QM50-F1
#
_cell.length_a   1.000
_cell.length_b   1.000
_cell.length_c   1.000
_cell.angle_alpha   90.00
_cell.angle_beta   90.00
_cell.angle_gamma   90.00
#
_symmetry.space_group_name_H-M   'P 1'
#
loop_
_entity.id
_entity.type
_entity.pdbx_description
1 polymer ?
#
loop_
_entity_poly.entity_id
_entity_poly.type
_entity_poly.pdbx_seq_one_letter_code
_entity_poly.pdbx_strand_id
1 'polypeptide(L)'
;MLGSSRDLVWYLPSLEDAAGNGSGKTLDDLAPGWARFLGPWLLLVALAAVVWRGRRHGPLVFEPLPVVVKAVETAEGRARLYQDARAIDYARDNLRAGLLVRLSGKLRLGPGSTAEDTIAAAARLLGVDAAGVRTLVNEHPKTEARLVAWSQALDKLEKEVMTR
;
A
#
# COMPACT_ATOMS: atom_id res chain seq x y z
N MET A 1 -50.89 33.73 -12.98
CA MET A 1 -50.66 34.81 -13.97
C MET A 1 -49.39 35.52 -13.56
N LEU A 2 -48.39 35.54 -14.44
CA LEU A 2 -47.12 36.22 -14.19
C LEU A 2 -47.25 37.66 -14.70
N GLY A 3 -47.12 38.64 -13.80
CA GLY A 3 -46.89 40.06 -14.13
C GLY A 3 -48.14 40.91 -14.42
N SER A 4 -48.31 42.00 -13.67
CA SER A 4 -49.35 43.03 -13.83
C SER A 4 -48.97 44.11 -14.86
N SER A 5 -48.11 43.80 -15.84
CA SER A 5 -47.58 44.75 -16.83
C SER A 5 -47.74 44.21 -18.24
N ARG A 6 -48.21 45.07 -19.15
CA ARG A 6 -48.55 44.73 -20.55
C ARG A 6 -47.35 44.50 -21.45
N ASP A 7 -46.13 44.84 -21.01
CA ASP A 7 -44.91 44.61 -21.75
C ASP A 7 -44.18 43.39 -21.20
N LEU A 8 -44.17 42.32 -22.00
CA LEU A 8 -43.48 41.08 -21.70
C LEU A 8 -42.28 40.96 -22.65
N VAL A 9 -41.10 41.32 -22.17
CA VAL A 9 -39.86 41.20 -22.94
C VAL A 9 -39.25 39.83 -22.63
N TRP A 10 -39.28 38.94 -23.63
CA TRP A 10 -38.61 37.65 -23.54
C TRP A 10 -37.14 37.81 -23.88
N TYR A 11 -36.29 37.61 -22.88
CA TYR A 11 -34.85 37.58 -23.09
C TYR A 11 -34.45 36.18 -23.58
N LEU A 12 -33.92 36.11 -24.81
CA LEU A 12 -33.40 34.88 -25.41
C LEU A 12 -31.87 35.00 -25.43
N PRO A 13 -31.14 34.35 -24.49
CA PRO A 13 -29.69 34.47 -24.44
C PRO A 13 -29.07 33.84 -25.70
N SER A 14 -28.31 34.62 -26.46
CA SER A 14 -27.57 34.18 -27.65
C SER A 14 -26.06 34.14 -27.38
N LEU A 15 -25.30 33.42 -28.20
CA LEU A 15 -23.83 33.33 -28.09
C LEU A 15 -23.13 34.69 -28.31
N GLU A 16 -23.82 35.65 -28.94
CA GLU A 16 -23.31 37.00 -29.18
C GLU A 16 -23.33 37.84 -27.89
N ASP A 17 -24.28 37.60 -26.97
CA ASP A 17 -24.30 38.22 -25.64
C ASP A 17 -23.16 37.70 -24.73
N ALA A 18 -22.67 36.48 -24.99
CA ALA A 18 -21.47 35.96 -24.32
C ALA A 18 -20.18 36.64 -24.79
N ALA A 19 -20.18 37.21 -26.01
CA ALA A 19 -19.05 37.92 -26.60
C ALA A 19 -19.01 39.41 -26.23
N GLY A 20 -20.13 40.00 -25.78
CA GLY A 20 -20.27 41.43 -25.44
C GLY A 20 -19.68 41.85 -24.08
N ASN A 21 -19.27 40.89 -23.24
CA ASN A 21 -18.51 41.17 -22.02
C ASN A 21 -17.03 40.91 -22.31
N GLY A 22 -16.25 42.00 -22.37
CA GLY A 22 -14.84 41.97 -22.77
C GLY A 22 -14.01 40.89 -22.07
N SER A 23 -13.18 40.22 -22.88
CA SER A 23 -12.31 39.07 -22.55
C SER A 23 -13.06 37.83 -22.07
N GLY A 24 -12.95 36.75 -22.84
CA GLY A 24 -13.50 35.44 -22.50
C GLY A 24 -13.16 35.07 -21.06
N LYS A 25 -14.20 34.86 -20.24
CA LYS A 25 -14.05 34.44 -18.85
C LYS A 25 -13.20 33.18 -18.83
N THR A 26 -11.98 33.33 -18.30
CA THR A 26 -11.06 32.23 -18.08
C THR A 26 -11.70 31.30 -17.04
N LEU A 27 -11.36 30.00 -17.01
CA LEU A 27 -11.95 29.06 -16.05
C LEU A 27 -11.86 29.54 -14.59
N ASP A 28 -10.87 30.38 -14.27
CA ASP A 28 -10.73 31.04 -12.97
C ASP A 28 -11.83 32.04 -12.61
N ASP A 29 -12.52 32.62 -13.60
CA ASP A 29 -13.57 33.65 -13.40
C ASP A 29 -14.97 33.02 -13.24
N LEU A 30 -15.12 31.75 -13.64
CA LEU A 30 -16.31 30.93 -13.37
C LEU A 30 -16.14 30.04 -12.12
N ALA A 31 -14.91 29.82 -11.67
CA ALA A 31 -14.64 29.01 -10.51
C ALA A 31 -14.92 29.82 -9.22
N PRO A 32 -15.61 29.24 -8.24
CA PRO A 32 -15.84 29.91 -6.97
C PRO A 32 -14.48 30.23 -6.29
N GLY A 33 -14.36 31.39 -5.65
CA GLY A 33 -13.06 31.92 -5.16
C GLY A 33 -12.27 31.02 -4.20
N TRP A 34 -12.88 29.94 -3.69
CA TRP A 34 -12.22 28.89 -2.91
C TRP A 34 -11.42 27.89 -3.76
N ALA A 35 -11.77 27.70 -5.04
CA ALA A 35 -11.12 26.76 -5.97
C ALA A 35 -9.65 27.14 -6.25
N ARG A 36 -9.35 28.45 -6.19
CA ARG A 36 -7.99 29.01 -6.25
C ARG A 36 -7.04 28.36 -5.26
N PHE A 37 -7.55 27.94 -4.10
CA PHE A 37 -6.77 27.33 -3.03
C PHE A 37 -6.61 25.82 -3.20
N LEU A 38 -7.39 25.15 -4.07
CA LEU A 38 -7.28 23.70 -4.28
C LEU A 38 -5.97 23.31 -4.96
N GLY A 39 -5.54 24.05 -5.98
CA GLY A 39 -4.29 23.80 -6.69
C GLY A 39 -3.07 23.70 -5.75
N PRO A 40 -2.76 24.77 -4.98
CA PRO A 40 -1.67 24.72 -4.03
C PRO A 40 -1.88 23.67 -2.92
N TRP A 41 -3.12 23.40 -2.50
CA TRP A 41 -3.40 22.38 -1.50
C TRP A 41 -3.15 20.96 -1.99
N LEU A 42 -3.57 20.64 -3.22
CA LEU A 42 -3.27 19.37 -3.87
C LEU A 42 -1.77 19.18 -4.09
N LEU A 43 -1.07 20.25 -4.45
CA LEU A 43 0.39 20.22 -4.60
C LEU A 43 1.08 19.94 -3.25
N LEU A 44 0.63 20.58 -2.17
CA LEU A 44 1.10 20.31 -0.81
C LEU A 44 0.87 18.87 -0.38
N VAL A 45 -0.34 18.34 -0.61
CA VAL A 45 -0.69 16.94 -0.28
C VAL A 45 0.12 15.97 -1.13
N ALA A 46 0.30 16.24 -2.42
CA ALA A 46 1.13 15.43 -3.30
C ALA A 46 2.60 15.44 -2.85
N LEU A 47 3.13 16.59 -2.46
CA LEU A 47 4.50 16.71 -1.93
C LEU A 47 4.64 15.94 -0.61
N ALA A 48 3.68 16.09 0.30
CA ALA A 48 3.64 15.34 1.55
C ALA A 48 3.52 13.83 1.31
N ALA A 49 2.73 13.40 0.32
CA ALA A 49 2.60 12.01 -0.08
C ALA A 49 3.89 11.46 -0.69
N VAL A 50 4.57 12.24 -1.54
CA VAL A 50 5.88 11.88 -2.12
C VAL A 50 6.94 11.80 -1.02
N VAL A 51 6.95 12.73 -0.07
CA VAL A 51 7.85 12.70 1.08
C VAL A 51 7.50 11.52 1.99
N TRP A 52 6.23 11.24 2.26
CA TRP A 52 5.79 10.12 3.09
C TRP A 52 6.10 8.76 2.45
N ARG A 53 5.86 8.63 1.14
CA ARG A 53 6.13 7.42 0.34
C ARG A 53 7.63 7.23 0.08
N GLY A 54 8.35 8.34 -0.15
CA GLY A 54 9.79 8.39 -0.40
C GLY A 54 10.63 8.30 0.87
N ARG A 55 10.07 8.66 2.03
CA ARG A 55 10.57 8.25 3.35
C ARG A 55 10.25 6.78 3.55
N ARG A 56 10.96 5.96 2.77
CA ARG A 56 11.30 4.57 3.08
C ARG A 56 11.39 4.45 4.60
N HIS A 57 10.65 3.53 5.20
CA HIS A 57 10.84 3.12 6.59
C HIS A 57 12.29 2.59 6.72
N GLY A 58 13.24 3.52 6.84
CA GLY A 58 14.63 3.27 7.14
C GLY A 58 14.70 2.67 8.55
N PRO A 59 15.73 1.86 8.80
CA PRO A 59 15.75 0.88 9.88
C PRO A 59 15.37 1.54 11.21
N LEU A 60 14.55 0.85 12.01
CA LEU A 60 14.50 1.10 13.44
C LEU A 60 15.93 0.86 13.95
N VAL A 61 16.69 1.94 14.03
CA VAL A 61 17.94 2.00 14.75
C VAL A 61 17.54 1.79 16.21
N PHE A 62 17.77 0.57 16.71
CA PHE A 62 17.73 0.34 18.14
C PHE A 62 18.97 1.01 18.72
N GLU A 63 18.79 2.24 19.20
CA GLU A 63 19.80 2.93 19.98
C GLU A 63 20.00 2.16 21.30
N PRO A 64 21.21 1.62 21.59
CA PRO A 64 21.44 0.90 22.83
C PRO A 64 21.49 1.92 23.97
N LEU A 65 20.44 1.99 24.78
CA LEU A 65 20.47 2.73 26.04
C LEU A 65 21.23 1.89 27.08
N PRO A 66 22.41 2.33 27.55
CA PRO A 66 23.15 1.61 28.58
C PRO A 66 22.61 2.04 29.94
N VAL A 67 21.75 1.23 30.55
CA VAL A 67 21.44 1.34 31.98
C VAL A 67 21.60 -0.01 32.64
N VAL A 68 22.47 -0.01 33.64
CA VAL A 68 22.94 -1.11 34.47
C VAL A 68 21.90 -1.45 35.53
N VAL A 69 21.46 -2.71 35.67
CA VAL A 69 21.21 -3.29 37.00
C VAL A 69 21.28 -4.82 37.01
N LYS A 70 21.95 -5.37 38.03
CA LYS A 70 22.04 -6.78 38.41
C LYS A 70 20.77 -7.23 39.16
N ALA A 71 20.33 -8.47 38.92
CA ALA A 71 19.53 -9.39 39.77
C ALA A 71 18.40 -10.18 39.06
N VAL A 72 18.41 -10.32 37.72
CA VAL A 72 17.33 -11.04 36.98
C VAL A 72 17.88 -11.98 35.87
N GLU A 73 19.15 -12.40 35.97
CA GLU A 73 19.86 -13.16 34.91
C GLU A 73 19.19 -14.47 34.45
N THR A 74 18.27 -15.06 35.23
CA THR A 74 17.53 -16.27 34.81
C THR A 74 16.15 -15.99 34.18
N ALA A 75 15.52 -14.87 34.53
CA ALA A 75 14.19 -14.51 33.98
C ALA A 75 14.30 -13.60 32.75
N GLU A 76 15.33 -12.76 32.68
CA GLU A 76 15.55 -11.88 31.53
C GLU A 76 16.06 -12.67 30.31
N GLY A 77 16.87 -13.71 30.52
CA GLY A 77 17.26 -14.63 29.45
C GLY A 77 16.06 -15.34 28.82
N ARG A 78 15.09 -15.79 29.62
CA ARG A 78 13.84 -16.37 29.10
C ARG A 78 12.91 -15.33 28.49
N ALA A 79 12.81 -14.14 29.07
CA ALA A 79 11.98 -13.06 28.53
C ALA A 79 12.49 -12.62 27.14
N ARG A 80 13.80 -12.47 26.96
CA ARG A 80 14.41 -12.19 25.64
C ARG A 80 14.19 -13.35 24.67
N LEU A 81 14.40 -14.61 25.10
CA LEU A 81 14.11 -15.78 24.24
C LEU A 81 12.64 -15.84 23.80
N TYR A 82 11.68 -15.53 24.68
CA TYR A 82 10.27 -15.47 24.31
C TYR A 82 9.95 -14.27 23.41
N GLN A 83 10.61 -13.12 23.63
CA GLN A 83 10.46 -11.94 22.79
C GLN A 83 11.00 -12.20 21.37
N ASP A 84 12.18 -12.80 21.26
CA ASP A 84 12.84 -13.12 19.99
C ASP A 84 12.07 -14.19 19.22
N ALA A 85 11.62 -15.26 19.90
CA ALA A 85 10.77 -16.27 19.28
C ALA A 85 9.48 -15.66 18.71
N ARG A 86 8.84 -14.78 19.48
CA ARG A 86 7.62 -14.09 19.05
C ARG A 86 7.88 -13.15 17.88
N ALA A 87 9.04 -12.47 17.85
CA ALA A 87 9.44 -11.60 16.76
C ALA A 87 9.65 -12.39 15.45
N ILE A 88 10.25 -13.58 15.52
CA ILE A 88 10.43 -14.47 14.37
C ILE A 88 9.09 -14.92 13.79
N ASP A 89 8.14 -15.35 14.63
CA ASP A 89 6.81 -15.77 14.19
C ASP A 89 6.06 -14.63 13.49
N TYR A 90 6.06 -13.43 14.07
CA TYR A 90 5.45 -12.25 13.46
C TYR A 90 6.09 -11.88 12.12
N ALA A 91 7.42 -11.91 12.03
CA ALA A 91 8.14 -11.62 10.80
C ALA A 91 7.79 -12.63 9.71
N ARG A 92 7.73 -13.92 10.06
CA ARG A 92 7.35 -15.00 9.15
C ARG A 92 5.93 -14.83 8.63
N ASP A 93 4.97 -14.58 9.50
CA ASP A 93 3.57 -14.40 9.10
C ASP A 93 3.39 -13.19 8.19
N ASN A 94 4.08 -12.08 8.47
CA ASN A 94 4.05 -10.88 7.62
C ASN A 94 4.67 -11.15 6.24
N LEU A 95 5.82 -11.82 6.18
CA LEU A 95 6.48 -12.20 4.92
C LEU A 95 5.59 -13.12 4.08
N ARG A 96 4.99 -14.14 4.73
CA ARG A 96 4.07 -15.08 4.08
C ARG A 96 2.83 -14.37 3.54
N ALA A 97 2.17 -13.55 4.37
CA ALA A 97 0.99 -12.81 3.95
C ALA A 97 1.31 -11.89 2.76
N GLY A 98 2.44 -11.16 2.84
CA GLY A 98 2.90 -10.30 1.75
C GLY A 98 3.16 -11.07 0.45
N LEU A 99 3.82 -12.23 0.53
CA LEU A 99 4.05 -13.09 -0.64
C LEU A 99 2.72 -13.54 -1.26
N LEU A 100 1.79 -14.07 -0.47
CA LEU A 100 0.51 -14.58 -0.97
C LEU A 100 -0.31 -13.48 -1.66
N VAL A 101 -0.30 -12.26 -1.13
CA VAL A 101 -0.97 -11.10 -1.75
C VAL A 101 -0.34 -10.74 -3.10
N ARG A 102 0.99 -10.76 -3.21
CA ARG A 102 1.68 -10.43 -4.47
C ARG A 102 1.46 -11.54 -5.52
N LEU A 103 1.55 -12.80 -5.11
CA LEU A 103 1.28 -13.95 -5.97
C LEU A 103 -0.18 -13.98 -6.44
N SER A 104 -1.15 -13.75 -5.55
CA SER A 104 -2.57 -13.72 -5.93
C SER A 104 -2.87 -12.60 -6.94
N GLY A 105 -2.26 -11.42 -6.76
CA GLY A 105 -2.33 -10.31 -7.69
C GLY A 105 -1.78 -10.65 -9.09
N LYS A 106 -0.55 -11.20 -9.16
CA LYS A 106 0.08 -11.59 -10.44
C LYS A 106 -0.67 -12.74 -11.14
N LEU A 107 -1.16 -13.72 -10.38
CA LEU A 107 -1.91 -14.86 -10.90
C LEU A 107 -3.40 -14.53 -11.18
N ARG A 108 -3.83 -13.29 -10.88
CA ARG A 108 -5.20 -12.79 -11.05
C ARG A 108 -6.25 -13.69 -10.41
N LEU A 109 -5.91 -14.22 -9.23
CA LEU A 109 -6.81 -15.08 -8.47
C LEU A 109 -7.90 -14.21 -7.84
N GLY A 110 -9.15 -14.67 -7.92
CA GLY A 110 -10.31 -13.91 -7.45
C GLY A 110 -10.26 -13.61 -5.94
N PRO A 111 -11.08 -12.67 -5.46
CA PRO A 111 -11.08 -12.20 -4.07
C PRO A 111 -11.47 -13.25 -3.01
N GLY A 112 -11.90 -14.46 -3.43
CA GLY A 112 -12.15 -15.60 -2.55
C GLY A 112 -11.10 -16.72 -2.62
N SER A 113 -9.99 -16.50 -3.31
CA SER A 113 -8.93 -17.50 -3.43
C SER A 113 -8.23 -17.75 -2.10
N THR A 114 -8.04 -19.02 -1.76
CA THR A 114 -7.35 -19.41 -0.52
C THR A 114 -5.82 -19.36 -0.71
N ALA A 115 -5.09 -19.38 0.42
CA ALA A 115 -3.64 -19.54 0.40
C ALA A 115 -3.20 -20.82 -0.34
N GLU A 116 -4.05 -21.86 -0.36
CA GLU A 116 -3.71 -23.10 -1.05
C GLU A 116 -3.99 -23.04 -2.55
N ASP A 117 -4.99 -22.27 -2.98
CA ASP A 117 -5.25 -22.02 -4.39
C ASP A 117 -4.12 -21.19 -5.02
N THR A 118 -3.61 -20.20 -4.28
CA THR A 118 -2.47 -19.38 -4.71
C THR A 118 -1.19 -20.21 -4.84
N ILE A 119 -0.89 -21.09 -3.89
CA ILE A 119 0.25 -22.02 -3.96
C ILE A 119 0.10 -22.99 -5.13
N ALA A 120 -1.10 -23.58 -5.31
CA ALA A 120 -1.35 -24.51 -6.40
C ALA A 120 -1.23 -23.83 -7.78
N ALA A 121 -1.74 -22.60 -7.92
CA ALA A 121 -1.61 -21.82 -9.14
C ALA A 121 -0.15 -21.42 -9.44
N ALA A 122 0.61 -21.02 -8.42
CA ALA A 122 2.04 -20.72 -8.57
C ALA A 122 2.83 -21.96 -9.03
N ALA A 123 2.58 -23.12 -8.41
CA ALA A 123 3.21 -24.38 -8.79
C ALA A 123 2.89 -24.79 -10.23
N ARG A 124 1.62 -24.64 -10.64
CA ARG A 124 1.17 -24.90 -12.03
C ARG A 124 1.87 -23.98 -13.05
N LEU A 125 2.01 -22.69 -12.73
CA LEU A 125 2.68 -21.74 -13.62
C LEU A 125 4.17 -22.08 -13.80
N LEU A 126 4.84 -22.48 -12.72
CA LEU A 126 6.26 -22.80 -12.72
C LEU A 126 6.56 -24.21 -13.26
N GLY A 127 5.58 -25.12 -13.24
CA GLY A 127 5.77 -26.53 -13.60
C GLY A 127 6.51 -27.33 -12.53
N VAL A 128 6.47 -26.88 -11.28
CA VAL A 128 7.09 -27.56 -10.12
C VAL A 128 6.03 -28.24 -9.25
N ASP A 129 6.47 -29.14 -8.38
CA ASP A 129 5.59 -29.85 -7.46
C ASP A 129 4.93 -28.92 -6.43
N ALA A 130 3.60 -29.01 -6.33
CA ALA A 130 2.80 -28.19 -5.43
C ALA A 130 3.05 -28.52 -3.95
N ALA A 131 3.40 -29.77 -3.62
CA ALA A 131 3.73 -30.14 -2.24
C ALA A 131 5.07 -29.53 -1.80
N GLY A 132 6.07 -29.48 -2.69
CA GLY A 132 7.32 -28.77 -2.46
C GLY A 132 7.13 -27.29 -2.18
N VAL A 133 6.36 -26.59 -3.04
CA VAL A 133 6.06 -25.15 -2.84
C VAL A 133 5.26 -24.93 -1.56
N ARG A 134 4.29 -25.79 -1.26
CA ARG A 134 3.50 -25.72 -0.02
C ARG A 134 4.38 -25.87 1.21
N THR A 135 5.28 -26.84 1.20
CA THR A 135 6.23 -27.07 2.31
C THR A 135 7.10 -25.85 2.53
N LEU A 136 7.62 -25.26 1.45
CA LEU A 136 8.43 -24.05 1.51
C LEU A 136 7.64 -22.86 2.08
N VAL A 137 6.44 -22.57 1.59
CA VAL A 137 5.63 -21.43 2.06
C VAL A 137 5.13 -21.61 3.50
N ASN A 138 4.88 -22.85 3.91
CA ASN A 138 4.39 -23.16 5.25
C ASN A 138 5.50 -23.41 6.29
N GLU A 139 6.77 -23.35 5.91
CA GLU A 139 7.88 -23.58 6.84
C GLU A 139 7.82 -22.60 8.04
N HIS A 140 8.24 -23.09 9.22
CA HIS A 140 8.33 -22.31 10.45
C HIS A 140 9.81 -22.22 10.88
N PRO A 141 10.53 -21.16 10.48
CA PRO A 141 11.90 -20.94 10.90
C PRO A 141 11.93 -20.66 12.40
N LYS A 142 12.78 -21.38 13.15
CA LYS A 142 12.93 -21.20 14.60
C LYS A 142 14.10 -20.29 15.01
N THR A 143 14.88 -19.84 14.02
CA THR A 143 16.06 -19.00 14.22
C THR A 143 16.06 -17.88 13.19
N GLU A 144 16.64 -16.73 13.55
CA GLU A 144 16.74 -15.57 12.66
C GLU A 144 17.52 -15.91 11.36
N ALA A 145 18.63 -16.63 11.48
CA ALA A 145 19.41 -17.07 10.32
C ALA A 145 18.58 -17.94 9.36
N ARG A 146 17.73 -18.83 9.90
CA ARG A 146 16.83 -19.64 9.07
C ARG A 146 15.71 -18.80 8.46
N LEU A 147 15.18 -17.81 9.19
CA LEU A 147 14.18 -16.87 8.70
C LEU A 147 14.71 -16.07 7.49
N VAL A 148 15.95 -15.60 7.55
CA VAL A 148 16.61 -14.90 6.43
C VAL A 148 16.77 -15.83 5.22
N ALA A 149 17.28 -17.04 5.42
CA ALA A 149 17.43 -18.01 4.34
C ALA A 149 16.08 -18.38 3.71
N TRP A 150 15.04 -18.53 4.52
CA TRP A 150 13.68 -18.80 4.07
C TRP A 150 13.10 -17.63 3.27
N SER A 151 13.29 -16.38 3.75
CA SER A 151 12.91 -15.17 3.02
C SER A 151 13.53 -15.10 1.63
N GLN A 152 14.81 -15.45 1.51
CA GLN A 152 15.51 -15.48 0.21
C GLN A 152 14.93 -16.56 -0.72
N ALA A 153 14.60 -17.74 -0.18
CA ALA A 153 13.97 -18.80 -0.95
C ALA A 153 12.57 -18.40 -1.45
N LEU A 154 11.78 -17.68 -0.64
CA LEU A 154 10.49 -17.12 -1.04
C LEU A 154 10.64 -16.04 -2.12
N ASP A 155 11.60 -15.13 -1.98
CA ASP A 155 11.87 -14.08 -2.97
C ASP A 155 12.32 -14.68 -4.32
N LYS A 156 13.12 -15.75 -4.29
CA LYS A 156 13.48 -16.49 -5.50
C LYS A 156 12.25 -17.09 -6.19
N LEU A 157 11.38 -17.76 -5.44
CA LEU A 157 10.12 -18.32 -5.95
C LEU A 157 9.25 -17.21 -6.57
N GLU A 158 9.11 -16.09 -5.89
CA GLU A 158 8.35 -14.95 -6.37
C GLU A 158 8.91 -14.42 -7.70
N LYS A 159 10.23 -14.23 -7.80
CA LYS A 159 10.89 -13.78 -9.03
C LYS A 159 10.66 -14.74 -10.20
N GLU A 160 10.73 -16.04 -9.95
CA GLU A 160 10.45 -17.05 -10.98
C GLU A 160 9.00 -16.96 -11.48
N VAL A 161 8.03 -16.72 -10.58
CA VAL A 161 6.62 -16.48 -10.94
C VAL A 161 6.44 -15.18 -11.72
N MET A 162 7.16 -14.11 -11.34
CA MET A 162 7.04 -12.80 -11.98
C MET A 162 7.64 -12.75 -13.38
N THR A 163 8.66 -13.57 -13.65
CA THR A 163 9.40 -13.61 -14.92
C THR A 163 8.66 -14.39 -16.01
N ARG A 164 7.79 -15.35 -15.66
CA ARG A 164 6.86 -15.96 -16.60
C ARG A 164 5.65 -15.07 -16.90
#